data_AF-A0A2G9LWM4-F1
#
_entry.id   AF-A0A2G9LWM4-F1
#
_cell.length_a   1.000
_cell.length_b   1.000
_cell.length_c   1.000
_cell.angle_alpha   90.00
_cell.angle_beta   90.00
_cell.angle_gamma   90.00
#
_symmetry.space_group_name_H-M   'P 1'
#
loop_
_entity.id
_entity.type
_entity.pdbx_description
1 polymer ?
#
loop_
_entity_poly.entity_id
_entity_poly.type
_entity_poly.pdbx_seq_one_letter_code
_entity_poly.pdbx_strand_id
1 'polypeptide(L)'
;MTTMTRTYPTLADCPVDNVKGNPVLVRVDYNLPMDGDRLLEGNEGNLRIEMSLPTLERLIEMQPSRLVLMTHLGDPDKLAKKTGRPREEFLAALDTEKVARRLSELWGKPVQFHGDIATPITGEGIYFLQNTRFDPREKKNDPGYAALLAAHAQGGIFVNDAFGAAHRAHASNAGVVPLFQGRSYIG
;
A
#
# COMPACT_ATOMS: atom_id res chain seq x y z
N MET A 1 15.90 32.88 -10.43
CA MET A 1 15.97 31.45 -10.06
C MET A 1 14.63 30.83 -10.42
N THR A 2 14.55 30.13 -11.54
CA THR A 2 13.33 29.46 -11.98
C THR A 2 13.09 28.30 -11.02
N THR A 3 12.05 28.40 -10.20
CA THR A 3 11.52 27.27 -9.44
C THR A 3 11.12 26.21 -10.46
N MET A 4 11.97 25.22 -10.66
CA MET A 4 11.59 23.99 -11.35
C MET A 4 10.47 23.37 -10.52
N THR A 5 9.23 23.53 -10.94
CA THR A 5 8.11 22.73 -10.45
C THR A 5 8.46 21.27 -10.75
N ARG A 6 8.82 20.52 -9.72
CA ARG A 6 9.10 19.09 -9.82
C ARG A 6 7.76 18.40 -10.11
N THR A 7 7.43 18.22 -11.38
CA THR A 7 6.31 17.39 -11.81
C THR A 7 6.68 15.94 -11.53
N TYR A 8 5.88 15.28 -10.70
CA TYR A 8 5.97 13.84 -10.50
C TYR A 8 5.17 13.15 -11.61
N PRO A 9 5.70 12.11 -12.27
CA PRO A 9 4.96 11.40 -13.30
C PRO A 9 3.74 10.72 -12.67
N THR A 10 2.62 10.77 -13.37
CA THR A 10 1.37 10.10 -13.01
C THR A 10 1.29 8.74 -13.69
N LEU A 11 0.37 7.89 -13.27
CA LEU A 11 0.14 6.60 -13.92
C LEU A 11 -0.25 6.77 -15.41
N ALA A 12 -0.82 7.92 -15.80
CA ALA A 12 -1.08 8.25 -17.20
C ALA A 12 0.22 8.41 -18.03
N ASP A 13 1.32 8.81 -17.39
CA ASP A 13 2.64 8.95 -18.03
C ASP A 13 3.41 7.62 -18.07
N CYS A 14 2.87 6.55 -17.48
CA CYS A 14 3.55 5.26 -17.36
C CYS A 14 3.51 4.47 -18.69
N PRO A 15 4.67 4.14 -19.29
CA PRO A 15 4.74 3.22 -20.42
C PRO A 15 4.15 1.87 -20.06
N VAL A 16 3.26 1.34 -20.90
CA VAL A 16 2.62 0.04 -20.67
C VAL A 16 3.63 -1.09 -20.52
N ASP A 17 4.75 -1.05 -21.27
CA ASP A 17 5.80 -2.07 -21.19
C ASP A 17 6.53 -2.12 -19.83
N ASN A 18 6.47 -1.04 -19.04
CA ASN A 18 6.99 -1.07 -17.67
C ASN A 18 6.10 -1.89 -16.73
N VAL A 19 4.83 -2.10 -17.08
CA VAL A 19 3.85 -2.84 -16.27
C VAL A 19 3.58 -4.22 -16.85
N LYS A 20 3.45 -4.36 -18.16
CA LYS A 20 3.07 -5.61 -18.81
C LYS A 20 4.05 -6.74 -18.48
N GLY A 21 3.56 -7.81 -17.84
CA GLY A 21 4.36 -8.95 -17.36
C GLY A 21 5.27 -8.65 -16.17
N ASN A 22 5.31 -7.40 -15.70
CA ASN A 22 6.14 -6.96 -14.58
C ASN A 22 5.28 -6.83 -13.30
N PRO A 23 5.89 -6.96 -12.11
CA PRO A 23 5.16 -6.76 -10.86
C PRO A 23 4.92 -5.27 -10.58
N VAL A 24 3.87 -4.97 -9.84
CA VAL A 24 3.54 -3.58 -9.44
C VAL A 24 3.35 -3.54 -7.94
N LEU A 25 4.06 -2.63 -7.26
CA LEU A 25 3.81 -2.31 -5.86
C LEU A 25 2.95 -1.06 -5.78
N VAL A 26 1.82 -1.13 -5.08
CA VAL A 26 0.87 -0.01 -4.93
C VAL A 26 0.71 0.35 -3.46
N ARG A 27 0.94 1.62 -3.14
CA ARG A 27 0.58 2.19 -1.83
C ARG A 27 -0.81 2.82 -1.92
N VAL A 28 -1.78 2.28 -1.19
CA VAL A 28 -3.17 2.78 -1.14
C VAL A 28 -3.50 3.35 0.24
N ASP A 29 -4.40 4.33 0.35
CA ASP A 29 -4.78 4.92 1.65
C ASP A 29 -5.99 4.25 2.34
N TYR A 30 -5.84 2.97 2.69
CA TYR A 30 -6.89 2.19 3.38
C TYR A 30 -6.78 2.25 4.90
N ASN A 31 -6.49 3.43 5.45
CA ASN A 31 -6.72 3.68 6.88
C ASN A 31 -8.22 3.88 7.13
N LEU A 32 -8.96 2.80 7.00
CA LEU A 32 -10.43 2.77 7.07
C LEU A 32 -10.91 3.05 8.49
N PRO A 33 -12.07 3.70 8.65
CA PRO A 33 -12.68 3.85 9.96
C PRO A 33 -13.08 2.49 10.53
N MET A 34 -12.97 2.33 11.85
CA MET A 34 -13.23 1.07 12.55
C MET A 34 -14.06 1.31 13.81
N ASP A 35 -14.86 0.29 14.17
CA ASP A 35 -15.49 0.15 15.48
C ASP A 35 -14.97 -1.12 16.16
N GLY A 36 -14.15 -0.94 17.18
CA GLY A 36 -13.40 -2.03 17.80
C GLY A 36 -12.48 -2.73 16.81
N ASP A 37 -12.79 -4.00 16.51
CA ASP A 37 -12.07 -4.86 15.56
C ASP A 37 -12.70 -4.91 14.17
N ARG A 38 -13.86 -4.25 13.97
CA ARG A 38 -14.63 -4.27 12.73
C ARG A 38 -14.35 -3.05 11.88
N LEU A 39 -14.26 -3.25 10.57
CA LEU A 39 -14.31 -2.15 9.61
C LEU A 39 -15.73 -1.57 9.63
N LEU A 40 -15.85 -0.25 9.63
CA LEU A 40 -17.15 0.35 9.32
C LEU A 40 -17.44 0.13 7.83
N GLU A 41 -18.67 -0.24 7.53
CA GLU A 41 -19.14 -0.51 6.17
C GLU A 41 -20.12 0.58 5.70
N GLY A 42 -20.42 0.59 4.39
CA GLY A 42 -21.27 1.60 3.75
C GLY A 42 -20.46 2.75 3.16
N ASN A 43 -21.16 3.80 2.72
CA ASN A 43 -20.56 4.88 1.92
C ASN A 43 -19.32 5.51 2.59
N GLU A 44 -19.38 5.85 3.88
CA GLU A 44 -18.23 6.46 4.57
C GLU A 44 -17.12 5.45 4.91
N GLY A 45 -17.46 4.18 5.08
CA GLY A 45 -16.52 3.11 5.43
C GLY A 45 -15.73 2.60 4.23
N ASN A 46 -16.37 2.55 3.06
CA ASN A 46 -15.81 1.98 1.83
C ASN A 46 -15.13 3.04 0.94
N LEU A 47 -15.39 4.33 1.15
CA LEU A 47 -14.97 5.42 0.26
C LEU A 47 -13.50 5.33 -0.17
N ARG A 48 -12.59 5.06 0.79
CA ARG A 48 -11.14 4.97 0.51
C ARG A 48 -10.78 3.82 -0.44
N ILE A 49 -11.47 2.69 -0.34
CA ILE A 49 -11.29 1.57 -1.27
C ILE A 49 -11.85 1.97 -2.63
N GLU A 50 -13.10 2.43 -2.68
CA GLU A 50 -13.79 2.80 -3.92
C GLU A 50 -13.03 3.85 -4.73
N MET A 51 -12.45 4.85 -4.06
CA MET A 51 -11.67 5.92 -4.69
C MET A 51 -10.39 5.43 -5.40
N SER A 52 -9.82 4.31 -4.99
CA SER A 52 -8.61 3.73 -5.60
C SER A 52 -8.90 2.71 -6.71
N LEU A 53 -10.14 2.21 -6.80
CA LEU A 53 -10.51 1.20 -7.81
C LEU A 53 -10.19 1.63 -9.24
N PRO A 54 -10.37 2.92 -9.66
CA PRO A 54 -9.97 3.35 -11.00
C PRO A 54 -8.48 3.14 -11.29
N THR A 55 -7.61 3.44 -10.34
CA THR A 55 -6.15 3.24 -10.45
C THR A 55 -5.82 1.76 -10.52
N LEU A 56 -6.49 0.93 -9.71
CA LEU A 56 -6.29 -0.53 -9.71
C LEU A 56 -6.78 -1.19 -11.01
N GLU A 57 -7.94 -0.81 -11.54
CA GLU A 57 -8.44 -1.31 -12.82
C GLU A 57 -7.51 -0.92 -13.97
N ARG A 58 -7.06 0.34 -14.00
CA ARG A 58 -6.10 0.83 -14.99
C ARG A 58 -4.81 0.00 -14.98
N LEU A 59 -4.31 -0.36 -13.80
CA LEU A 59 -3.15 -1.24 -13.64
C LEU A 59 -3.42 -2.64 -14.15
N ILE A 60 -4.57 -3.24 -13.84
CA ILE A 60 -4.94 -4.57 -14.34
C ILE A 60 -5.02 -4.59 -15.87
N GLU A 61 -5.56 -3.56 -16.50
CA GLU A 61 -5.61 -3.43 -17.97
C GLU A 61 -4.22 -3.43 -18.61
N MET A 62 -3.19 -2.96 -17.89
CA MET A 62 -1.79 -2.99 -18.35
C MET A 62 -1.14 -4.38 -18.23
N GLN A 63 -1.86 -5.36 -17.68
CA GLN A 63 -1.45 -6.78 -17.59
C GLN A 63 -0.16 -7.02 -16.79
N PRO A 64 -0.07 -6.59 -15.51
CA PRO A 64 1.05 -6.93 -14.65
C PRO A 64 1.10 -8.44 -14.39
N SER A 65 2.29 -8.98 -14.12
CA SER A 65 2.40 -10.37 -13.64
C SER A 65 1.79 -10.51 -12.24
N ARG A 66 1.95 -9.49 -11.40
CA ARG A 66 1.28 -9.38 -10.10
C ARG A 66 1.08 -7.94 -9.67
N LEU A 67 0.02 -7.72 -8.89
CA LEU A 67 -0.30 -6.46 -8.26
C LEU A 67 -0.21 -6.63 -6.74
N VAL A 68 0.70 -5.91 -6.08
CA VAL A 68 0.95 -6.02 -4.64
C VAL A 68 0.54 -4.72 -3.98
N LEU A 69 -0.51 -4.75 -3.17
CA LEU A 69 -1.02 -3.59 -2.46
C LEU A 69 -0.48 -3.55 -1.03
N MET A 70 -0.21 -2.34 -0.54
CA MET A 70 0.15 -2.11 0.85
C MET A 70 -0.56 -0.87 1.42
N THR A 71 -0.87 -0.93 2.71
CA THR A 71 -1.49 0.16 3.45
C THR A 71 -1.01 0.21 4.89
N HIS A 72 -1.50 1.18 5.64
CA HIS A 72 -1.56 1.12 7.08
C HIS A 72 -3.02 1.13 7.53
N LEU A 73 -3.29 0.49 8.66
CA LEU A 73 -4.56 0.57 9.39
C LEU A 73 -4.24 1.00 10.82
N GLY A 74 -4.74 2.16 11.24
CA GLY A 74 -4.44 2.76 12.54
C GLY A 74 -2.94 2.96 12.82
N ASP A 75 -2.57 2.97 14.09
CA ASP A 75 -1.18 3.00 14.56
C ASP A 75 -1.10 2.34 15.95
N PRO A 76 -0.61 1.09 16.04
CA PRO A 76 -0.65 0.32 17.29
C PRO A 76 0.18 0.98 18.39
N ASP A 77 1.33 1.58 18.06
CA ASP A 77 2.17 2.26 19.06
C ASP A 77 1.49 3.51 19.60
N LYS A 78 0.78 4.24 18.73
CA LYS A 78 0.02 5.43 19.15
C LYS A 78 -1.15 5.05 20.05
N LEU A 79 -1.84 3.94 19.77
CA LEU A 79 -2.92 3.43 20.61
C LEU A 79 -2.41 2.95 21.96
N ALA A 80 -1.30 2.20 21.99
CA ALA A 80 -0.63 1.79 23.22
C ALA A 80 -0.26 3.00 24.08
N LYS A 81 0.39 4.02 23.49
CA LYS A 81 0.74 5.26 24.20
C LYS A 81 -0.50 6.01 24.72
N LYS A 82 -1.58 6.07 23.94
CA LYS A 82 -2.81 6.81 24.31
C LYS A 82 -3.57 6.11 25.44
N THR A 83 -3.58 4.78 25.47
CA THR A 83 -4.42 3.98 26.37
C THR A 83 -3.66 3.43 27.58
N GLY A 84 -2.33 3.38 27.54
CA GLY A 84 -1.50 2.71 28.53
C GLY A 84 -1.52 1.17 28.42
N ARG A 85 -2.20 0.61 27.41
CA ARG A 85 -2.29 -0.82 27.18
C ARG A 85 -1.14 -1.33 26.31
N PRO A 86 -0.75 -2.61 26.41
CA PRO A 86 0.23 -3.23 25.54
C PRO A 86 -0.10 -3.08 24.05
N ARG A 87 0.93 -2.94 23.22
CA ARG A 87 0.82 -2.77 21.76
C ARG A 87 0.16 -3.98 21.10
N GLU A 88 0.48 -5.15 21.62
CA GLU A 88 0.08 -6.46 21.14
C GLU A 88 -1.44 -6.62 21.14
N GLU A 89 -2.12 -5.96 22.08
CA GLU A 89 -3.59 -5.97 22.21
C GLU A 89 -4.30 -5.27 21.05
N PHE A 90 -3.59 -4.43 20.26
CA PHE A 90 -4.17 -3.73 19.11
C PHE A 90 -3.89 -4.43 17.77
N LEU A 91 -2.99 -5.42 17.72
CA LEU A 91 -2.55 -6.00 16.45
C LEU A 91 -3.69 -6.73 15.73
N ALA A 92 -4.44 -7.58 16.41
CA ALA A 92 -5.58 -8.28 15.78
C ALA A 92 -6.64 -7.30 15.23
N ALA A 93 -6.90 -6.21 15.95
CA ALA A 93 -7.84 -5.17 15.50
C ALA A 93 -7.32 -4.37 14.30
N LEU A 94 -6.00 -4.30 14.09
CA LEU A 94 -5.36 -3.53 13.03
C LEU A 94 -4.80 -4.38 11.88
N ASP A 95 -5.09 -5.68 11.85
CA ASP A 95 -4.66 -6.59 10.80
C ASP A 95 -5.31 -6.24 9.45
N THR A 96 -4.52 -6.17 8.38
CA THR A 96 -5.03 -5.79 7.05
C THR A 96 -5.65 -6.93 6.25
N GLU A 97 -5.68 -8.16 6.75
CA GLU A 97 -6.42 -9.26 6.13
C GLU A 97 -7.90 -8.89 5.94
N LYS A 98 -8.50 -8.23 6.94
CA LYS A 98 -9.89 -7.75 6.85
C LYS A 98 -10.09 -6.72 5.75
N VAL A 99 -9.07 -5.90 5.48
CA VAL A 99 -9.06 -4.90 4.41
C VAL A 99 -8.91 -5.60 3.05
N ALA A 100 -8.04 -6.61 2.95
CA ALA A 100 -7.87 -7.42 1.75
C ALA A 100 -9.17 -8.11 1.33
N ARG A 101 -9.88 -8.74 2.29
CA ARG A 101 -11.20 -9.33 2.03
C ARG A 101 -12.21 -8.29 1.56
N ARG A 102 -12.27 -7.14 2.24
CA ARG A 102 -13.21 -6.07 1.87
C ARG A 102 -12.92 -5.50 0.48
N LEU A 103 -11.65 -5.32 0.14
CA LEU A 103 -11.25 -4.95 -1.21
C LEU A 103 -11.72 -6.00 -2.23
N SER A 104 -11.52 -7.29 -1.94
CA SER A 104 -11.96 -8.37 -2.82
C SER A 104 -13.47 -8.36 -3.07
N GLU A 105 -14.27 -8.13 -2.03
CA GLU A 105 -15.73 -8.01 -2.11
C GLU A 105 -16.17 -6.82 -2.97
N LEU A 106 -15.62 -5.63 -2.72
CA LEU A 106 -15.99 -4.40 -3.43
C LEU A 106 -15.50 -4.40 -4.88
N TRP A 107 -14.32 -4.98 -5.12
CA TRP A 107 -13.71 -5.01 -6.45
C TRP A 107 -14.23 -6.16 -7.31
N GLY A 108 -14.75 -7.23 -6.69
CA GLY A 108 -15.18 -8.43 -7.40
C GLY A 108 -14.00 -9.23 -8.00
N LYS A 109 -12.78 -9.02 -7.50
CA LYS A 109 -11.57 -9.76 -7.91
C LYS A 109 -10.95 -10.48 -6.71
N PRO A 110 -10.38 -11.69 -6.85
CA PRO A 110 -9.68 -12.37 -5.76
C PRO A 110 -8.45 -11.58 -5.30
N VAL A 111 -8.39 -11.23 -4.02
CA VAL A 111 -7.24 -10.57 -3.40
C VAL A 111 -6.65 -11.51 -2.35
N GLN A 112 -5.39 -11.92 -2.54
CA GLN A 112 -4.70 -12.83 -1.65
C GLN A 112 -4.00 -12.05 -0.52
N PHE A 113 -4.30 -12.37 0.73
CA PHE A 113 -3.58 -11.77 1.85
C PHE A 113 -2.18 -12.40 1.99
N HIS A 114 -1.17 -11.56 2.20
CA HIS A 114 0.22 -11.96 2.39
C HIS A 114 0.76 -11.34 3.68
N GLY A 115 0.73 -12.13 4.75
CA GLY A 115 1.06 -11.68 6.10
C GLY A 115 2.56 -11.47 6.37
N ASP A 116 3.44 -12.11 5.59
CA ASP A 116 4.88 -12.11 5.81
C ASP A 116 5.62 -11.15 4.85
N ILE A 117 5.82 -9.90 5.28
CA ILE A 117 6.55 -8.89 4.49
C ILE A 117 8.03 -9.28 4.25
N ALA A 118 8.60 -10.20 5.03
CA ALA A 118 10.00 -10.58 4.85
C ALA A 118 10.22 -11.49 3.63
N THR A 119 9.18 -12.17 3.14
CA THR A 119 9.26 -13.13 2.04
C THR A 119 8.67 -12.53 0.76
N PRO A 120 9.47 -12.27 -0.29
CA PRO A 120 8.95 -11.72 -1.54
C PRO A 120 7.90 -12.63 -2.19
N ILE A 121 6.85 -12.02 -2.74
CA ILE A 121 5.83 -12.74 -3.51
C ILE A 121 6.39 -13.06 -4.89
N THR A 122 6.29 -14.32 -5.29
CA THR A 122 6.76 -14.82 -6.60
C THR A 122 5.63 -15.26 -7.53
N GLY A 123 4.44 -15.52 -6.98
CA GLY A 123 3.25 -15.92 -7.75
C GLY A 123 2.61 -14.77 -8.52
N GLU A 124 1.73 -15.13 -9.47
CA GLU A 124 0.90 -14.19 -10.22
C GLU A 124 -0.41 -13.87 -9.48
N GLY A 125 -0.98 -12.71 -9.77
CA GLY A 125 -2.28 -12.29 -9.23
C GLY A 125 -2.22 -11.04 -8.35
N ILE A 126 -3.26 -10.85 -7.53
CA ILE A 126 -3.43 -9.66 -6.68
C ILE A 126 -3.17 -10.05 -5.24
N TYR A 127 -2.25 -9.33 -4.60
CA TYR A 127 -1.81 -9.56 -3.23
C TYR A 127 -1.98 -8.32 -2.37
N PHE A 128 -2.24 -8.53 -1.08
CA PHE A 128 -2.36 -7.46 -0.09
C PHE A 128 -1.43 -7.75 1.09
N LEU A 129 -0.48 -6.86 1.34
CA LEU A 129 0.50 -7.01 2.42
C LEU A 129 -0.12 -6.73 3.79
N GLN A 130 0.50 -7.29 4.82
CA GLN A 130 0.25 -6.91 6.22
C GLN A 130 0.44 -5.40 6.44
N ASN A 131 -0.23 -4.87 7.47
CA ASN A 131 -0.18 -3.50 7.92
C ASN A 131 1.26 -2.99 8.05
N THR A 132 1.61 -2.00 7.23
CA THR A 132 2.96 -1.43 7.18
C THR A 132 3.45 -0.92 8.54
N ARG A 133 2.54 -0.46 9.43
CA ARG A 133 2.86 0.04 10.77
C ARG A 133 3.01 -1.05 11.83
N PHE A 134 2.87 -2.32 11.48
CA PHE A 134 3.26 -3.41 12.37
C PHE A 134 4.78 -3.49 12.52
N ASP A 135 5.53 -2.97 11.55
CA ASP A 135 6.95 -2.80 11.70
C ASP A 135 7.29 -1.39 12.23
N PRO A 136 7.98 -1.27 13.38
CA PRO A 136 8.36 0.04 13.92
C PRO A 136 9.34 0.82 13.02
N ARG A 137 9.96 0.16 12.04
CA ARG A 137 10.85 0.76 11.04
C ARG A 137 10.11 1.63 10.02
N GLU A 138 8.81 1.42 9.82
CA GLU A 138 7.96 2.17 8.87
C GLU A 138 8.03 3.69 9.11
N LYS A 139 7.73 4.11 10.35
CA LYS A 139 7.70 5.53 10.74
C LYS A 139 9.09 6.17 10.78
N LYS A 140 10.14 5.35 10.81
CA LYS A 140 11.56 5.79 10.84
C LYS A 140 12.15 5.96 9.43
N ASN A 141 11.37 5.68 8.39
CA ASN A 141 11.85 5.66 7.01
C ASN A 141 13.06 4.74 6.81
N ASP A 142 13.05 3.60 7.49
CA ASP A 142 14.20 2.70 7.49
C ASP A 142 14.47 2.15 6.07
N PRO A 143 15.69 2.28 5.54
CA PRO A 143 16.03 1.78 4.20
C PRO A 143 15.91 0.26 4.09
N GLY A 144 16.19 -0.50 5.15
CA GLY A 144 16.08 -1.94 5.16
C GLY A 144 14.62 -2.40 5.03
N TYR A 145 13.71 -1.75 5.76
CA TYR A 145 12.28 -2.02 5.63
C TYR A 145 11.72 -1.58 4.27
N ALA A 146 12.15 -0.43 3.74
CA ALA A 146 11.80 -0.02 2.38
C ALA A 146 12.25 -1.04 1.33
N ALA A 147 13.44 -1.63 1.49
CA ALA A 147 13.95 -2.68 0.62
C ALA A 147 13.12 -3.97 0.68
N LEU A 148 12.66 -4.37 1.87
CA LEU A 148 11.73 -5.50 2.01
C LEU A 148 10.43 -5.26 1.25
N LEU A 149 9.82 -4.08 1.40
CA LEU A 149 8.61 -3.72 0.67
C LEU A 149 8.82 -3.71 -0.85
N ALA A 150 9.93 -3.11 -1.32
CA ALA A 150 10.25 -3.06 -2.74
C ALA A 150 10.52 -4.44 -3.35
N ALA A 151 11.03 -5.40 -2.57
CA ALA A 151 11.35 -6.75 -3.05
C ALA A 151 10.12 -7.48 -3.62
N HIS A 152 8.91 -7.18 -3.14
CA HIS A 152 7.68 -7.77 -3.68
C HIS A 152 7.41 -7.37 -5.15
N ALA A 153 7.99 -6.26 -5.63
CA ALA A 153 7.86 -5.80 -7.02
C ALA A 153 9.21 -5.44 -7.66
N GLN A 154 10.28 -6.14 -7.29
CA GLN A 154 11.59 -5.93 -7.89
C GLN A 154 11.53 -6.11 -9.42
N GLY A 155 12.16 -5.19 -10.15
CA GLY A 155 12.15 -5.19 -11.62
C GLY A 155 10.93 -4.51 -12.25
N GLY A 156 9.90 -4.19 -11.48
CA GLY A 156 8.68 -3.53 -11.95
C GLY A 156 8.58 -2.04 -11.60
N ILE A 157 7.39 -1.60 -11.20
CA ILE A 157 7.10 -0.20 -10.86
C ILE A 157 6.51 -0.04 -9.47
N PHE A 158 6.58 1.19 -8.95
CA PHE A 158 5.87 1.63 -7.75
C PHE A 158 4.78 2.65 -8.12
N VAL A 159 3.58 2.50 -7.55
CA VAL A 159 2.49 3.46 -7.68
C VAL A 159 2.08 3.93 -6.29
N ASN A 160 2.03 5.25 -6.11
CA ASN A 160 1.56 5.87 -4.87
C ASN A 160 0.19 6.48 -5.10
N ASP A 161 -0.84 5.76 -4.65
CA ASP A 161 -2.24 6.16 -4.64
C ASP A 161 -2.72 6.46 -3.20
N ALA A 162 -1.79 6.98 -2.38
CA ALA A 162 -2.02 7.30 -0.98
C ALA A 162 -1.68 8.75 -0.66
N PHE A 163 -2.30 9.70 -1.38
CA PHE A 163 -2.03 11.14 -1.20
C PHE A 163 -2.16 11.61 0.26
N GLY A 164 -3.12 11.07 1.01
CA GLY A 164 -3.29 11.35 2.45
C GLY A 164 -2.07 11.00 3.32
N ALA A 165 -1.21 10.07 2.88
CA ALA A 165 0.02 9.68 3.57
C ALA A 165 1.28 10.36 2.97
N ALA A 166 1.18 11.01 1.81
CA ALA A 166 2.31 11.53 1.04
C ALA A 166 3.17 12.56 1.80
N HIS A 167 2.57 13.30 2.74
CA HIS A 167 3.26 14.30 3.57
C HIS A 167 4.23 13.71 4.61
N ARG A 168 4.28 12.37 4.76
CA ARG A 168 5.13 11.70 5.74
C ARG A 168 6.27 10.95 5.05
N ALA A 169 7.49 11.22 5.49
CA ALA A 169 8.66 10.46 5.08
C ALA A 169 8.68 9.11 5.81
N HIS A 170 7.79 8.19 5.42
CA HIS A 170 7.78 6.80 5.91
C HIS A 170 8.38 5.85 4.86
N ALA A 171 8.78 4.66 5.28
CA ALA A 171 9.41 3.69 4.40
C ALA A 171 8.49 3.30 3.23
N SER A 172 7.22 2.94 3.50
CA SER A 172 6.23 2.56 2.46
C SER A 172 5.78 3.68 1.52
N ASN A 173 6.24 4.91 1.74
CA ASN A 173 5.79 6.10 1.01
C ASN A 173 6.94 6.86 0.35
N ALA A 174 7.96 7.21 1.12
CA ALA A 174 9.12 7.98 0.65
C ALA A 174 10.37 7.11 0.49
N GLY A 175 10.65 6.23 1.44
CA GLY A 175 11.85 5.38 1.43
C GLY A 175 11.87 4.35 0.30
N VAL A 176 10.69 3.91 -0.13
CA VAL A 176 10.53 2.92 -1.20
C VAL A 176 10.79 3.50 -2.60
N VAL A 177 10.50 4.79 -2.81
CA VAL A 177 10.53 5.44 -4.14
C VAL A 177 11.90 5.31 -4.84
N PRO A 178 13.04 5.61 -4.19
CA PRO A 178 14.36 5.52 -4.84
C PRO A 178 14.72 4.11 -5.33
N LEU A 179 14.09 3.07 -4.78
CA LEU A 179 14.38 1.67 -5.11
C LEU A 179 13.82 1.24 -6.47
N PHE A 180 12.94 2.05 -7.06
CA PHE A 180 12.33 1.80 -8.38
C PHE A 180 13.00 2.58 -9.52
N GLN A 181 14.14 3.24 -9.27
CA GLN A 181 15.01 3.83 -10.30
C GLN A 181 14.28 4.76 -11.29
N GLY A 182 13.34 5.58 -10.78
CA GLY A 182 12.54 6.50 -11.61
C GLY A 182 11.27 5.90 -12.20
N ARG A 183 10.98 4.61 -11.95
CA ARG A 183 9.71 3.94 -12.29
C ARG A 183 8.72 4.02 -11.13
N SER A 184 8.47 5.24 -10.65
CA SER A 184 7.52 5.53 -9.58
C SER A 184 6.51 6.56 -10.06
N TYR A 185 5.23 6.26 -9.89
CA TYR A 185 4.13 7.04 -10.45
C TYR A 185 3.11 7.40 -9.37
N ILE A 186 2.45 8.54 -9.54
CA ILE A 186 1.26 8.89 -8.74
C ILE A 186 0.04 8.21 -9.36
N GLY A 187 -0.77 7.56 -8.51
CA GLY A 187 -1.99 6.85 -8.87
C GLY A 187 -3.10 7.74 -9.43
#